data_AF-A0A813CMA1-F1
#
_entry.id   AF-A0A813CMA1-F1
#
_cell.length_a   1.000
_cell.length_b   1.000
_cell.length_c   1.000
_cell.angle_alpha   90.00
_cell.angle_beta   90.00
_cell.angle_gamma   90.00
#
_symmetry.space_group_name_H-M   'P 1'
#
loop_
_entity.id
_entity.type
_entity.pdbx_description
1 polymer ?
#
loop_
_entity_poly.entity_id
_entity_poly.type
_entity_poly.pdbx_seq_one_letter_code
_entity_poly.pdbx_strand_id
1 'polypeptide(L)'
;MVPGKKQVANLQRFEEDYGPGDDENSMADKAVDYQHLFAGNSDDRFRIGITFWKKGIRLYAPFDKADILVCSPLGLRQITGVEGDRKREFDFLSSIEVCVVDRADVLRMQNWEHVQEVMQVVNRKPQGLGNIDIARLRSAYAEGRAREFRQTVVTSYGQCLD
;
A
#
# COMPACT_ATOMS: atom_id res chain seq x y z
N MET A 1 2.94 -6.02 25.85
CA MET A 1 2.28 -7.24 26.37
C MET A 1 1.21 -7.65 25.36
N VAL A 2 1.39 -8.71 24.58
CA VAL A 2 0.26 -9.25 23.79
C VAL A 2 0.16 -10.77 24.01
N PRO A 3 -0.74 -11.23 24.89
CA PRO A 3 -0.84 -12.64 25.27
C PRO A 3 -1.76 -13.44 24.33
N GLY A 4 -1.45 -14.72 24.13
CA GLY A 4 -2.32 -15.77 23.54
C GLY A 4 -2.41 -15.78 22.01
N LYS A 5 -2.57 -16.98 21.40
CA LYS A 5 -2.71 -17.23 19.95
C LYS A 5 -3.59 -16.15 19.30
N LYS A 6 -2.98 -15.20 18.58
CA LYS A 6 -3.72 -14.13 17.90
C LYS A 6 -4.50 -14.73 16.74
N GLN A 7 -5.80 -14.46 16.72
CA GLN A 7 -6.65 -14.78 15.57
C GLN A 7 -6.31 -13.83 14.42
N VAL A 8 -5.94 -14.38 13.27
CA VAL A 8 -5.84 -13.62 12.03
C VAL A 8 -7.07 -13.95 11.19
N ALA A 9 -7.98 -13.00 11.05
CA ALA A 9 -9.12 -13.23 10.16
C ALA A 9 -8.72 -13.01 8.71
N ASN A 10 -9.35 -13.80 7.84
CA ASN A 10 -9.11 -13.84 6.40
C ASN A 10 -7.69 -14.27 6.02
N LEU A 11 -6.99 -15.01 6.90
CA LEU A 11 -5.67 -15.56 6.59
C LEU A 11 -5.72 -16.54 5.42
N GLN A 12 -6.71 -17.43 5.38
CA GLN A 12 -6.85 -18.40 4.28
C GLN A 12 -6.96 -17.69 2.92
N ARG A 13 -7.80 -16.64 2.82
CA ARG A 13 -7.91 -15.83 1.61
C ARG A 13 -6.59 -15.14 1.26
N PHE A 14 -5.84 -14.65 2.26
CA PHE A 14 -4.53 -14.06 2.04
C PHE A 14 -3.54 -15.07 1.45
N GLU A 15 -3.53 -16.30 1.95
CA GLU A 15 -2.69 -17.37 1.42
C GLU A 15 -3.10 -17.77 -0.01
N GLU A 16 -4.39 -17.73 -0.33
CA GLU A 16 -4.90 -17.97 -1.69
C GLU A 16 -4.52 -16.83 -2.66
N ASP A 17 -4.67 -15.56 -2.25
CA ASP A 17 -4.40 -14.40 -3.10
C ASP A 17 -2.89 -14.08 -3.22
N TYR A 18 -2.12 -14.27 -2.14
CA TYR A 18 -0.74 -13.79 -1.98
C TYR A 18 0.23 -14.85 -1.47
N GLY A 19 -0.16 -16.12 -1.45
CA GLY A 19 0.74 -17.23 -1.16
C GLY A 19 1.90 -17.32 -2.16
N PRO A 20 2.90 -18.18 -1.88
CA PRO A 20 4.13 -18.27 -2.66
C PRO A 20 3.96 -18.69 -4.13
N GLY A 21 2.74 -19.00 -4.60
CA GLY A 21 2.50 -19.51 -5.95
C GLY A 21 3.06 -20.92 -6.15
N ASP A 22 2.78 -21.52 -7.31
CA ASP A 22 3.19 -22.90 -7.63
C ASP A 22 4.50 -22.99 -8.45
N ASP A 23 5.11 -21.84 -8.81
CA ASP A 23 6.22 -21.78 -9.77
C ASP A 23 7.60 -21.84 -9.10
N GLU A 24 8.02 -23.03 -8.68
CA GLU A 24 9.36 -23.23 -8.11
C GLU A 24 10.50 -23.39 -9.16
N ASN A 25 10.23 -23.49 -10.47
CA ASN A 25 11.24 -24.09 -11.38
C ASN A 25 11.51 -23.43 -12.74
N SER A 26 11.11 -22.18 -12.99
CA SER A 26 11.30 -21.54 -14.32
C SER A 26 12.43 -20.51 -14.41
N MET A 27 13.16 -20.25 -13.31
CA MET A 27 14.05 -19.08 -13.21
C MET A 27 15.55 -19.39 -13.04
N ALA A 28 15.96 -20.67 -13.05
CA ALA A 28 17.35 -21.08 -12.79
C ALA A 28 18.38 -20.46 -13.76
N ASP A 29 17.97 -20.20 -15.01
CA ASP A 29 18.85 -19.62 -16.05
C ASP A 29 18.90 -18.07 -16.01
N LYS A 30 18.17 -17.42 -15.10
CA LYS A 30 18.16 -15.96 -14.95
C LYS A 30 19.25 -15.47 -14.00
N ALA A 31 19.61 -14.19 -14.10
CA ALA A 31 20.53 -13.56 -13.14
C ALA A 31 19.98 -13.64 -11.71
N VAL A 32 20.87 -13.68 -10.71
CA VAL A 32 20.51 -13.85 -9.29
C VAL A 32 19.50 -12.80 -8.83
N ASP A 33 19.70 -11.53 -9.20
CA ASP A 33 18.78 -10.46 -8.82
C ASP A 33 17.39 -10.64 -9.43
N TYR A 34 17.31 -11.16 -10.66
CA TYR A 34 16.03 -11.48 -11.29
C TYR A 34 15.33 -12.62 -10.53
N GLN A 35 16.06 -13.66 -10.16
CA GLN A 35 15.50 -14.76 -9.37
C GLN A 35 14.97 -14.25 -8.03
N HIS A 36 15.72 -13.40 -7.32
CA HIS A 36 15.29 -12.83 -6.04
C HIS A 36 14.07 -11.91 -6.18
N LEU A 37 13.96 -11.15 -7.26
CA LEU A 37 12.86 -10.21 -7.48
C LEU A 37 11.56 -10.87 -7.92
N PHE A 38 11.65 -11.95 -8.69
CA PHE A 38 10.49 -12.62 -9.29
C PHE A 38 10.25 -14.01 -8.72
N ALA A 39 10.87 -14.35 -7.58
CA ALA A 39 10.58 -15.58 -6.86
C ALA A 39 9.17 -15.57 -6.27
N GLY A 40 8.44 -16.67 -6.46
CA GLY A 40 7.10 -16.86 -5.94
C GLY A 40 6.04 -16.02 -6.67
N ASN A 41 5.15 -15.38 -5.93
CA ASN A 41 4.09 -14.56 -6.51
C ASN A 41 4.61 -13.19 -6.96
N SER A 42 4.64 -12.98 -8.28
CA SER A 42 5.07 -11.74 -8.92
C SER A 42 3.91 -10.81 -9.35
N ASP A 43 2.68 -11.02 -8.85
CA ASP A 43 1.53 -10.15 -9.14
C ASP A 43 1.76 -8.76 -8.55
N ASP A 44 1.72 -7.75 -9.41
CA ASP A 44 1.92 -6.34 -9.07
C ASP A 44 0.61 -5.60 -8.76
N ARG A 45 -0.51 -6.31 -8.56
CA ARG A 45 -1.84 -5.74 -8.25
C ARG A 45 -2.29 -6.00 -6.82
N PHE A 46 -1.35 -6.15 -5.89
CA PHE A 46 -1.69 -6.35 -4.49
C PHE A 46 -2.22 -5.09 -3.82
N ARG A 47 -3.24 -5.27 -2.96
CA ARG A 47 -3.88 -4.18 -2.22
C ARG A 47 -4.61 -4.76 -1.00
N ILE A 48 -4.11 -4.45 0.19
CA ILE A 48 -4.66 -5.00 1.42
C ILE A 48 -4.72 -3.95 2.52
N GLY A 49 -5.91 -3.80 3.10
CA GLY A 49 -6.11 -3.06 4.33
C GLY A 49 -5.98 -4.00 5.53
N ILE A 50 -5.24 -3.57 6.54
CA ILE A 50 -5.02 -4.31 7.78
C ILE A 50 -5.54 -3.45 8.93
N THR A 51 -6.32 -4.05 9.84
CA THR A 51 -6.72 -3.37 11.08
C THR A 51 -6.47 -4.23 12.30
N PHE A 52 -6.11 -3.59 13.40
CA PHE A 52 -5.94 -4.22 14.71
C PHE A 52 -7.26 -4.11 15.49
N TRP A 53 -7.67 -5.22 16.10
CA TRP A 53 -8.75 -5.19 17.08
C TRP A 53 -8.36 -5.95 18.35
N LYS A 54 -9.19 -5.87 19.40
CA LYS A 54 -8.90 -6.43 20.73
C LYS A 54 -8.43 -7.89 20.79
N LYS A 55 -8.73 -8.73 19.79
CA LYS A 55 -8.48 -10.18 19.77
C LYS A 55 -7.51 -10.60 18.66
N GLY A 56 -6.97 -9.68 17.86
CA GLY A 56 -6.10 -10.05 16.74
C GLY A 56 -6.05 -9.02 15.61
N ILE A 57 -5.84 -9.54 14.40
CA ILE A 57 -5.62 -8.76 13.18
C ILE A 57 -6.70 -9.16 12.16
N ARG A 58 -7.30 -8.16 11.49
CA ARG A 58 -8.09 -8.36 10.26
C ARG A 58 -7.22 -8.13 9.06
N LEU A 59 -7.18 -9.09 8.15
CA LEU A 59 -6.77 -8.85 6.76
C LEU A 59 -8.00 -8.46 5.93
N TYR A 60 -7.80 -7.68 4.86
CA TYR A 60 -8.87 -7.16 3.99
C TYR A 60 -9.86 -6.24 4.72
N ALA A 61 -9.37 -5.41 5.62
CA ALA A 61 -10.14 -4.30 6.14
C ALA A 61 -10.50 -3.32 5.00
N PRO A 62 -11.71 -2.75 4.99
CA PRO A 62 -12.02 -1.60 4.15
C PRO A 62 -10.97 -0.49 4.34
N PHE A 63 -10.57 0.19 3.27
CA PHE A 63 -9.43 1.11 3.30
C PHE A 63 -9.67 2.32 4.21
N ASP A 64 -10.90 2.79 4.30
CA ASP A 64 -11.32 3.85 5.23
C ASP A 64 -11.34 3.41 6.71
N LYS A 65 -11.18 2.12 6.98
CA LYS A 65 -11.12 1.49 8.31
C LYS A 65 -9.80 0.77 8.57
N ALA A 66 -8.84 0.84 7.65
CA ALA A 66 -7.57 0.18 7.79
C ALA A 66 -6.60 1.05 8.62
N ASP A 67 -5.86 0.41 9.51
CA ASP A 67 -4.76 1.05 10.24
C ASP A 67 -3.47 1.05 9.40
N ILE A 68 -3.30 0.02 8.55
CA ILE A 68 -2.16 -0.13 7.63
C ILE A 68 -2.71 -0.48 6.24
N LEU A 69 -2.20 0.19 5.22
CA LEU A 69 -2.41 -0.15 3.82
C LEU A 69 -1.11 -0.72 3.26
N VAL A 70 -1.18 -1.92 2.66
CA VAL A 70 -0.07 -2.51 1.90
C VAL A 70 -0.57 -2.71 0.47
N CYS A 71 -0.07 -1.89 -0.44
CA CYS A 71 -0.57 -1.85 -1.81
C CYS A 71 0.57 -1.57 -2.79
N SER A 72 0.45 -2.11 -4.00
CA SER A 72 1.29 -1.70 -5.11
C SER A 72 0.84 -0.35 -5.66
N PRO A 73 1.73 0.40 -6.36
CA PRO A 73 1.33 1.63 -7.04
C PRO A 73 0.22 1.40 -8.07
N LEU A 74 0.28 0.28 -8.81
CA LEU A 74 -0.77 -0.09 -9.77
C LEU A 74 -2.11 -0.38 -9.07
N GLY A 75 -2.10 -1.13 -7.97
CA GLY A 75 -3.30 -1.48 -7.21
C GLY A 75 -3.97 -0.24 -6.59
N LEU A 76 -3.18 0.74 -6.14
CA LEU A 76 -3.69 2.04 -5.69
C LEU A 76 -4.26 2.85 -6.85
N ARG A 77 -3.53 2.97 -7.97
CA ARG A 77 -3.98 3.68 -9.17
C ARG A 77 -5.36 3.21 -9.64
N GLN A 78 -5.59 1.89 -9.64
CA GLN A 78 -6.87 1.29 -10.01
C GLN A 78 -8.04 1.71 -9.12
N ILE A 79 -7.78 2.11 -7.87
CA ILE A 79 -8.80 2.62 -6.94
C ILE A 79 -8.91 4.15 -7.05
N THR A 80 -7.78 4.85 -7.04
CA THR A 80 -7.74 6.32 -7.02
C THR A 80 -8.17 6.95 -8.33
N GLY A 81 -8.14 6.17 -9.42
CA GLY A 81 -8.42 6.63 -10.78
C GLY A 81 -7.38 7.64 -11.27
N VAL A 82 -7.53 8.03 -12.53
CA VAL A 82 -6.69 9.04 -13.19
C VAL A 82 -7.37 10.40 -13.06
N GLU A 83 -6.58 11.47 -13.12
CA GLU A 83 -7.14 12.82 -13.20
C GLU A 83 -8.09 12.95 -14.40
N GLY A 84 -9.31 13.45 -14.16
CA GLY A 84 -10.39 13.51 -15.16
C GLY A 84 -11.45 12.41 -15.02
N ASP A 85 -11.20 11.35 -14.24
CA ASP A 85 -12.21 10.32 -13.99
C ASP A 85 -13.37 10.84 -13.13
N ARG A 86 -14.60 10.45 -13.49
CA ARG A 86 -15.82 10.88 -12.79
C ARG A 86 -15.97 10.27 -11.40
N LYS A 87 -15.35 9.12 -11.15
CA LYS A 87 -15.39 8.39 -9.88
C LYS A 87 -13.97 8.11 -9.44
N ARG A 88 -13.40 9.02 -8.66
CA ARG A 88 -12.11 8.86 -8.01
C ARG A 88 -12.35 8.66 -6.52
N GLU A 89 -11.75 7.63 -5.96
CA GLU A 89 -11.80 7.38 -4.52
C GLU A 89 -10.37 7.39 -3.98
N PHE A 90 -10.01 8.47 -3.29
CA PHE A 90 -8.68 8.62 -2.68
C PHE A 90 -8.72 9.20 -1.27
N ASP A 91 -9.93 9.43 -0.72
CA ASP A 91 -10.11 10.02 0.61
C ASP A 91 -9.50 9.14 1.72
N PHE A 92 -9.40 7.83 1.52
CA PHE A 92 -8.70 6.91 2.43
C PHE A 92 -7.19 7.18 2.53
N LEU A 93 -6.60 7.95 1.60
CA LEU A 93 -5.20 8.38 1.63
C LEU A 93 -5.02 9.77 2.27
N SER A 94 -6.09 10.44 2.70
CA SER A 94 -6.01 11.80 3.23
C SER A 94 -5.23 11.88 4.55
N SER A 95 -5.23 10.81 5.34
CA SER A 95 -4.70 10.80 6.70
C SER A 95 -3.44 9.96 6.93
N ILE A 96 -2.68 9.66 5.87
CA ILE A 96 -1.43 8.89 5.97
C ILE A 96 -0.39 9.66 6.81
N GLU A 97 0.02 9.07 7.93
CA GLU A 97 1.07 9.62 8.80
C GLU A 97 2.47 9.17 8.37
N VAL A 98 2.60 7.92 7.93
CA VAL A 98 3.85 7.33 7.42
C VAL A 98 3.57 6.68 6.06
N CYS A 99 4.34 7.08 5.04
CA CYS A 99 4.33 6.46 3.72
C CYS A 99 5.69 5.82 3.46
N VAL A 100 5.69 4.52 3.21
CA VAL A 100 6.88 3.76 2.84
C VAL A 100 6.80 3.43 1.37
N VAL A 101 7.78 3.87 0.59
CA VAL A 101 8.02 3.44 -0.78
C VAL A 101 9.17 2.44 -0.73
N ASP A 102 8.82 1.15 -0.73
CA ASP A 102 9.82 0.09 -0.66
C ASP A 102 10.35 -0.27 -2.05
N ARG A 103 11.66 -0.55 -2.14
CA ARG A 103 12.35 -0.94 -3.39
C ARG A 103 12.06 0.01 -4.55
N ALA A 104 12.30 1.31 -4.37
CA ALA A 104 12.09 2.33 -5.40
C ALA A 104 12.89 2.05 -6.68
N ASP A 105 14.03 1.36 -6.59
CA ASP A 105 14.79 0.82 -7.72
C ASP A 105 13.94 -0.09 -8.61
N VAL A 106 13.18 -1.00 -8.01
CA VAL A 106 12.31 -1.96 -8.71
C VAL A 106 11.07 -1.27 -9.23
N LEU A 107 10.43 -0.42 -8.42
CA LEU A 107 9.25 0.34 -8.85
C LEU A 107 9.54 1.23 -10.07
N ARG A 108 10.75 1.78 -10.15
CA ARG A 108 11.24 2.53 -11.31
C ARG A 108 11.32 1.65 -12.56
N MET A 109 11.71 0.38 -12.43
CA MET A 109 11.79 -0.55 -13.56
C MET A 109 10.40 -1.03 -14.04
N GLN A 110 9.39 -1.05 -13.16
CA GLN A 110 8.02 -1.41 -13.51
C GLN A 110 7.30 -0.28 -14.24
N ASN A 111 6.86 0.75 -13.51
CA ASN A 111 6.28 1.97 -14.06
C ASN A 111 6.28 3.08 -12.99
N TRP A 112 7.20 4.03 -13.12
CA TRP A 112 7.33 5.14 -12.18
C TRP A 112 6.13 6.11 -12.21
N GLU A 113 5.42 6.19 -13.34
CA GLU A 113 4.25 7.06 -13.49
C GLU A 113 3.15 6.68 -12.48
N HIS A 114 2.95 5.38 -12.22
CA HIS A 114 2.00 4.92 -11.21
C HIS A 114 2.34 5.46 -9.81
N VAL A 115 3.62 5.50 -9.46
CA VAL A 115 4.08 6.08 -8.18
C VAL A 115 3.78 7.57 -8.16
N GLN A 116 4.10 8.29 -9.23
CA GLN A 116 3.87 9.73 -9.32
C GLN A 116 2.38 10.08 -9.19
N GLU A 117 1.50 9.39 -9.91
CA GLU A 117 0.06 9.59 -9.87
C GLU A 117 -0.53 9.34 -8.47
N VAL A 118 -0.14 8.24 -7.83
CA VAL A 118 -0.59 7.93 -6.46
C VAL A 118 -0.10 9.01 -5.48
N MET A 119 1.18 9.39 -5.56
CA MET A 119 1.76 10.38 -4.66
C MET A 119 1.13 11.77 -4.79
N GLN A 120 0.51 12.10 -5.93
CA GLN A 120 -0.25 13.34 -6.11
C GLN A 120 -1.54 13.41 -5.29
N VAL A 121 -2.13 12.25 -4.95
CA VAL A 121 -3.40 12.17 -4.18
C VAL A 121 -3.20 11.86 -2.70
N VAL A 122 -2.03 11.35 -2.29
CA VAL A 122 -1.74 11.09 -0.87
C VAL A 122 -1.74 12.39 -0.05
N ASN A 123 -2.41 12.37 1.10
CA ASN A 123 -2.63 13.52 1.99
C ASN A 123 -3.31 14.73 1.35
N ARG A 124 -4.07 14.53 0.27
CA ARG A 124 -5.01 15.56 -0.20
C ARG A 124 -6.15 15.72 0.79
N LYS A 125 -6.74 16.92 0.80
CA LYS A 125 -7.95 17.18 1.55
C LYS A 125 -9.05 16.25 1.01
N PRO A 126 -9.76 15.51 1.89
CA PRO A 126 -10.81 14.60 1.45
C PRO A 126 -11.90 15.39 0.72
N GLN A 127 -12.40 14.83 -0.38
CA GLN A 127 -13.48 15.43 -1.17
C GLN A 127 -14.85 15.16 -0.56
N GLY A 128 -15.04 13.96 0.01
CA GLY A 128 -16.23 13.58 0.76
C GLY A 128 -16.12 13.99 2.22
N LEU A 129 -17.19 14.59 2.76
CA LEU A 129 -17.28 14.89 4.20
C LEU A 129 -17.69 13.70 5.06
N GLY A 130 -17.90 12.51 4.48
CA GLY A 130 -18.57 11.31 5.02
C GLY A 130 -18.47 11.04 6.54
N ASN A 131 -17.92 9.89 6.95
CA ASN A 131 -17.83 9.50 8.37
C ASN A 131 -16.63 10.17 9.08
N ILE A 132 -16.38 11.47 8.82
CA ILE A 132 -15.27 12.20 9.44
C ILE A 132 -15.70 12.62 10.84
N ASP A 133 -14.98 12.15 11.86
CA ASP A 133 -15.09 12.69 13.21
C ASP A 133 -14.37 14.03 13.29
N ILE A 134 -15.11 15.12 13.06
CA ILE A 134 -14.58 16.49 13.06
C ILE A 134 -13.92 16.83 14.39
N ALA A 135 -14.38 16.27 15.51
CA ALA A 135 -13.81 16.53 16.83
C ALA A 135 -12.37 16.00 16.97
N ARG A 136 -11.97 15.05 16.13
CA ARG A 136 -10.62 14.46 16.09
C ARG A 136 -9.78 14.98 14.93
N LEU A 137 -10.33 15.86 14.08
CA LEU A 137 -9.64 16.38 12.91
C LEU A 137 -8.54 17.36 13.36
N ARG A 138 -7.29 17.02 13.05
CA ARG A 138 -6.15 17.93 13.28
C ARG A 138 -6.25 19.15 12.37
N SER A 139 -5.95 20.34 12.87
CA SER A 139 -6.02 21.60 12.09
C SER A 139 -5.21 21.52 10.79
N ALA A 140 -4.01 20.94 10.84
CA ALA A 140 -3.17 20.74 9.65
C ALA A 140 -3.88 19.92 8.53
N TYR A 141 -4.78 19.00 8.89
CA TYR A 141 -5.50 18.17 7.93
C TYR A 141 -6.69 18.96 7.35
N ALA A 142 -7.39 19.72 8.19
CA ALA A 142 -8.48 20.61 7.77
C ALA A 142 -8.02 21.71 6.79
N GLU A 143 -6.80 22.21 7.00
CA GLU A 143 -6.13 23.24 6.20
C GLU A 143 -5.45 22.69 4.93
N GLY A 144 -5.44 21.36 4.73
CA GLY A 144 -4.80 20.74 3.57
C GLY A 144 -3.26 20.69 3.64
N ARG A 145 -2.68 20.85 4.84
CA ARG A 145 -1.24 20.80 5.12
C ARG A 145 -0.75 19.42 5.59
N ALA A 146 -1.62 18.40 5.59
CA ALA A 146 -1.26 17.04 6.05
C ALA A 146 0.03 16.49 5.40
N ARG A 147 0.29 16.80 4.12
CA ARG A 147 1.51 16.40 3.39
C ARG A 147 2.82 16.91 4.02
N GLU A 148 2.78 17.98 4.82
CA GLU A 148 3.93 18.59 5.48
C GLU A 148 4.33 17.83 6.76
N PHE A 149 3.38 17.09 7.34
CA PHE A 149 3.57 16.34 8.59
C PHE A 149 3.81 14.84 8.36
N ARG A 150 3.47 14.35 7.17
CA ARG A 150 3.71 12.96 6.79
C ARG A 150 5.21 12.68 6.73
N GLN A 151 5.65 11.60 7.40
CA GLN A 151 6.97 11.02 7.15
C GLN A 151 6.93 10.16 5.88
N THR A 152 7.80 10.47 4.92
CA THR A 152 8.03 9.60 3.75
C THR A 152 9.37 8.90 3.89
N VAL A 153 9.35 7.58 3.88
CA VAL A 153 10.55 6.72 3.88
C VAL A 153 10.64 6.08 2.50
N VAL A 154 11.77 6.24 1.83
CA VAL A 154 12.03 5.62 0.52
C VAL A 154 13.24 4.72 0.66
N THR A 155 13.08 3.44 0.35
CA THR A 155 14.18 2.48 0.30
C THR A 155 14.52 2.17 -1.15
N SER A 156 15.77 1.85 -1.41
CA SER A 156 16.26 1.46 -2.72
C SER A 156 17.46 0.54 -2.53
N TYR A 157 17.60 -0.47 -3.39
CA TYR A 157 18.77 -1.33 -3.41
C TYR A 157 19.74 -0.90 -4.51
N GLY A 158 20.97 -0.57 -4.12
CA GLY A 158 21.96 0.12 -4.96
C GLY A 158 23.08 -0.77 -5.49
N GLN A 159 22.82 -2.01 -5.91
CA GLN A 159 23.82 -2.73 -6.68
C GLN A 159 23.86 -2.18 -8.11
N CYS A 160 24.86 -1.35 -8.39
CA CYS A 160 25.37 -1.18 -9.74
C CYS A 160 25.95 -2.54 -10.18
N LEU A 161 25.40 -3.10 -11.26
CA LEU A 161 26.07 -4.16 -12.00
C LEU A 161 27.27 -3.51 -12.70
N ASP A 162 28.47 -3.66 -12.12
CA ASP A 162 29.74 -3.44 -12.84
C ASP A 162 30.05 -4.66 -13.72
#